data_AF-A0A6G3UPX4-F1
#
_entry.id   AF-A0A6G3UPX4-F1
#
_cell.length_a   1.000
_cell.length_b   1.000
_cell.length_c   1.000
_cell.angle_alpha   90.00
_cell.angle_beta   90.00
_cell.angle_gamma   90.00
#
_symmetry.space_group_name_H-M   'P 1'
#
loop_
_entity.id
_entity.type
_entity.pdbx_description
1 polymer ?
#
loop_
_entity_poly.entity_id
_entity_poly.type
_entity_poly.pdbx_seq_one_letter_code
_entity_poly.pdbx_strand_id
1 'polypeptide(L)' 'AAGLDPASRDADPVVAAVAAEHSGAEGLLPRLRRLNDPRRERYVQLLAVVNGWPAPASAAPALDWAAEAVRVRTA' A
#
# COMPACT_ATOMS: atom_id res chain seq x y z
N ALA A 1 0.75 1.94 8.91
CA ALA A 1 1.78 1.24 9.70
C ALA A 1 2.08 1.88 11.06
N ALA A 2 1.17 2.65 11.66
CA ALA A 2 1.24 3.08 13.07
C ALA A 2 2.62 3.60 13.58
N GLY A 3 3.41 4.24 12.72
CA GLY A 3 4.75 4.75 13.06
C GLY A 3 5.89 3.72 13.03
N LEU A 4 5.64 2.48 12.62
CA LEU A 4 6.67 1.46 12.43
C LEU A 4 7.59 1.80 11.25
N ASP A 5 8.89 1.61 11.43
CA ASP A 5 9.86 1.65 10.33
C ASP A 5 9.62 0.45 9.39
N PRO A 6 9.40 0.66 8.07
CA PRO A 6 9.19 -0.43 7.12
C PRO A 6 10.36 -1.43 7.05
N ALA A 7 11.58 -1.00 7.39
CA ALA A 7 12.77 -1.86 7.43
C ALA A 7 12.95 -2.58 8.77
N SER A 8 12.23 -2.20 9.84
CA SER A 8 12.30 -2.89 11.13
C SER A 8 11.71 -4.29 11.06
N ARG A 9 12.23 -5.22 11.86
CA ARG A 9 11.66 -6.56 12.07
C ARG A 9 10.24 -6.50 12.64
N ASP A 10 9.88 -5.42 13.33
CA ASP A 10 8.52 -5.23 13.84
C ASP A 10 7.47 -5.14 12.71
N ALA A 11 7.90 -4.88 11.46
CA ALA A 11 7.05 -4.89 10.28
C ALA A 11 6.84 -6.30 9.67
N ASP A 12 7.60 -7.32 10.10
CA ASP A 12 7.51 -8.70 9.57
C ASP A 12 6.09 -9.28 9.67
N PRO A 13 5.38 -9.17 10.82
CA PRO A 13 4.03 -9.72 10.94
C PRO A 13 3.03 -9.06 9.98
N VAL A 14 3.20 -7.76 9.72
CA VAL A 14 2.35 -7.00 8.78
C VAL A 14 2.59 -7.49 7.35
N VAL A 15 3.85 -7.63 6.94
CA VAL A 15 4.20 -8.11 5.60
C VAL A 15 3.73 -9.56 5.40
N ALA A 16 3.91 -10.42 6.40
CA ALA A 16 3.47 -11.82 6.35
C ALA A 16 1.95 -11.94 6.18
N ALA A 17 1.16 -11.16 6.94
CA ALA A 17 -0.29 -11.14 6.83
C ALA A 17 -0.75 -10.73 5.42
N VAL A 18 -0.17 -9.65 4.87
CA VAL A 18 -0.52 -9.16 3.53
C VAL A 18 -0.11 -10.17 2.43
N ALA A 19 1.07 -10.77 2.56
CA ALA A 19 1.58 -11.75 1.59
C ALA A 19 0.74 -13.04 1.57
N ALA A 20 0.22 -13.48 2.72
CA ALA A 20 -0.65 -14.65 2.83
C ALA A 20 -1.97 -14.47 2.04
N GLU A 21 -2.50 -13.25 1.99
CA GLU A 21 -3.73 -12.93 1.24
C GLU A 21 -3.51 -12.78 -0.29
N HIS A 22 -2.26 -12.64 -0.74
CA HIS A 22 -1.92 -12.21 -2.11
C HIS A 22 -1.07 -13.22 -2.90
N SER A 23 -1.12 -14.51 -2.55
CA SER A 23 -0.40 -15.61 -3.20
C SER A 23 1.14 -15.50 -3.13
N GLY A 24 1.68 -14.84 -2.11
CA GLY A 24 3.12 -14.77 -1.84
C GLY A 24 3.78 -13.41 -2.12
N ALA A 25 4.98 -13.24 -1.55
CA ALA A 25 5.69 -11.95 -1.52
C ALA A 25 6.22 -11.49 -2.90
N GLU A 26 6.55 -12.42 -3.80
CA GLU A 26 7.14 -12.11 -5.12
C GLU A 26 6.21 -11.27 -6.00
N GLY A 27 4.91 -11.55 -5.97
CA GLY A 27 3.91 -10.79 -6.75
C GLY A 27 3.45 -9.50 -6.07
N LEU A 28 3.78 -9.32 -4.78
CA LEU A 28 3.20 -8.28 -3.95
C LEU A 28 3.78 -6.90 -4.26
N LEU A 29 5.11 -6.78 -4.45
CA LEU A 29 5.75 -5.48 -4.71
C LEU A 29 5.25 -4.81 -6.01
N PRO A 30 5.19 -5.49 -7.18
CA PRO A 30 4.62 -4.89 -8.39
C PRO A 30 3.14 -4.52 -8.23
N ARG A 31 2.38 -5.29 -7.42
CA ARG A 31 0.97 -5.02 -7.16
C ARG A 31 0.78 -3.77 -6.30
N LEU A 32 1.57 -3.61 -5.24
CA LEU A 32 1.54 -2.42 -4.38
C LEU A 32 1.89 -1.16 -5.16
N ARG A 33 2.91 -1.22 -6.03
CA ARG A 33 3.27 -0.09 -6.92
C ARG A 33 2.14 0.30 -7.86
N ARG A 34 1.42 -0.69 -8.43
CA ARG A 34 0.24 -0.42 -9.27
C ARG A 34 -0.92 0.18 -8.47
N LEU A 35 -1.15 -0.30 -7.24
CA LEU A 35 -2.17 0.25 -6.35
C LEU A 35 -1.87 1.70 -5.94
N ASN A 36 -0.59 2.05 -5.84
CA ASN A 36 -0.10 3.39 -5.53
C ASN A 36 0.12 4.28 -6.77
N ASP A 37 -0.55 4.02 -7.90
CA ASP A 37 -0.49 4.93 -9.04
C ASP A 37 -1.21 6.26 -8.69
N PRO A 38 -0.54 7.43 -8.78
CA PRO A 38 -1.17 8.72 -8.49
C PRO A 38 -2.43 9.01 -9.31
N ARG A 39 -2.53 8.43 -10.52
CA ARG A 39 -3.73 8.56 -11.37
C ARG A 39 -4.92 7.83 -10.76
N ARG A 40 -4.70 6.70 -10.10
CA ARG A 40 -5.76 5.96 -9.39
C ARG A 40 -6.27 6.75 -8.20
N GLU A 41 -5.39 7.35 -7.41
CA GLU A 41 -5.79 8.21 -6.29
C GLU A 41 -6.61 9.40 -6.78
N ARG A 42 -6.14 10.10 -7.83
CA ARG A 42 -6.88 11.22 -8.43
C ARG A 42 -8.22 10.78 -9.00
N TYR A 43 -8.30 9.60 -9.60
CA TYR A 43 -9.56 9.04 -10.06
C TYR A 43 -10.57 8.85 -8.91
N VAL A 44 -10.13 8.30 -7.77
CA VAL A 44 -11.03 8.10 -6.61
C VAL A 44 -11.47 9.45 -6.00
N GLN A 45 -10.58 10.44 -5.94
CA GLN A 45 -10.92 11.79 -5.50
C GLN A 45 -11.97 12.44 -6.43
N LEU A 46 -11.80 12.34 -7.75
CA LEU A 46 -12.76 12.84 -8.72
C LEU A 46 -14.10 12.10 -8.62
N LEU A 47 -14.06 10.79 -8.41
CA LEU A 47 -15.26 9.98 -8.20
C LEU A 47 -16.03 10.44 -6.96
N ALA A 48 -15.33 10.81 -5.87
CA ALA A 48 -15.98 11.37 -4.68
C ALA A 48 -16.66 12.71 -4.99
N VAL A 49 -16.00 13.60 -5.75
CA VAL A 49 -16.60 14.89 -6.15
C VAL A 49 -17.87 14.70 -6.97
N VAL A 50 -17.82 13.85 -8.01
CA VAL A 50 -18.97 13.61 -8.90
C VAL A 50 -20.18 13.06 -8.13
N ASN A 51 -19.93 12.23 -7.12
CA ASN A 51 -20.99 11.61 -6.32
C ASN A 51 -21.39 12.41 -5.06
N GLY A 52 -20.76 13.56 -4.82
CA GLY A 52 -21.00 14.34 -3.59
C GLY A 52 -20.54 13.63 -2.31
N TRP A 53 -19.58 12.72 -2.40
CA TRP A 53 -19.01 12.02 -1.25
C TRP A 53 -17.91 12.85 -0.57
N PRO A 54 -17.63 12.63 0.73
CA PRO A 54 -16.45 13.17 1.37
C PRO A 54 -15.17 12.76 0.63
N ALA A 55 -14.17 13.64 0.64
CA ALA A 55 -12.87 13.32 0.06
C ALA A 55 -12.24 12.12 0.78
N PRO A 56 -11.78 11.09 0.06
CA PRO A 56 -11.11 9.95 0.69
C PRO A 56 -9.76 10.39 1.25
N ALA A 57 -9.35 9.81 2.38
CA ALA A 57 -7.99 9.96 2.88
C ALA A 57 -6.99 9.33 1.90
N SER A 58 -5.80 9.92 1.78
CA SER A 58 -4.76 9.37 0.90
C SER A 58 -4.29 8.01 1.42
N ALA A 59 -4.35 7.01 0.54
CA ALA A 59 -3.78 5.69 0.79
C ALA A 59 -2.27 5.65 0.50
N ALA A 60 -1.72 6.67 -0.18
CA ALA A 60 -0.37 6.65 -0.69
C ALA A 60 0.70 6.39 0.38
N PRO A 61 0.67 7.05 1.56
CA PRO A 61 1.67 6.79 2.61
C PRO A 61 1.66 5.33 3.09
N ALA A 62 0.49 4.70 3.17
CA ALA A 62 0.37 3.31 3.60
C ALA A 62 0.86 2.34 2.52
N LEU A 63 0.57 2.62 1.25
CA LEU A 63 1.00 1.81 0.11
C LEU A 63 2.51 1.93 -0.14
N ASP A 64 3.08 3.13 -0.02
CA ASP A 64 4.53 3.35 -0.09
C ASP A 64 5.26 2.63 1.04
N TRP A 65 4.76 2.75 2.27
CA TRP A 65 5.31 2.01 3.40
C TRP A 65 5.30 0.51 3.15
N ALA A 66 4.19 -0.03 2.66
CA ALA A 66 4.06 -1.46 2.39
C ALA A 66 5.01 -1.90 1.26
N ALA A 67 5.12 -1.11 0.20
CA ALA A 67 6.02 -1.39 -0.91
C ALA A 67 7.48 -1.42 -0.44
N GLU A 68 7.87 -0.49 0.42
CA GLU A 68 9.22 -0.46 1.01
C GLU A 68 9.47 -1.66 1.92
N ALA A 69 8.52 -2.00 2.79
CA ALA A 69 8.63 -3.15 3.69
C ALA A 69 8.78 -4.47 2.93
N VAL A 70 8.04 -4.65 1.83
CA VAL A 70 8.19 -5.82 0.95
C VAL A 70 9.54 -5.79 0.23
N ARG A 71 9.91 -4.63 -0.36
CA ARG A 71 11.17 -4.48 -1.11
C ARG A 71 12.39 -4.87 -0.28
N VAL A 72 12.45 -4.46 0.99
CA VAL A 72 13.57 -4.78 1.89
C VAL A 72 13.68 -6.28 2.20
N ARG A 73 12.57 -7.03 2.12
CA ARG A 73 12.51 -8.47 2.45
C ARG A 73 12.64 -9.39 1.23
N THR A 74 12.47 -8.85 0.02
CA THR A 74 12.55 -9.59 -1.24
C THR A 74 13.74 -9.19 -2.11
N ALA A 75 14.58 -8.26 -1.63
CA ALA A 75 15.86 -7.91 -2.25
C ALA A 75 16.94 -8.91 -1.82
#